data_AF-A0A523P7G4-F1
#
_entry.id   AF-A0A523P7G4-F1
#
_cell.length_a   1.000
_cell.length_b   1.000
_cell.length_c   1.000
_cell.angle_alpha   90.00
_cell.angle_beta   90.00
_cell.angle_gamma   90.00
#
_symmetry.space_group_name_H-M   'P 1'
#
loop_
_entity.id
_entity.type
_entity.pdbx_description
1 polymer ?
#
loop_
_entity_poly.entity_id
_entity_poly.type
_entity_poly.pdbx_seq_one_letter_code
_entity_poly.pdbx_strand_id
1 'polypeptide(L)'
;MPHRIYLTAQRLIASCVLLLPFTVVPVFADETCLSPYMAKIVGQEDYVYVWTLGVKGTGDGQDKMVTIDVNPNSSKYGTIINSFSVGGRNEAHHSGLTDDRRYLWAGGLDTNKIFIFDIHSDPSKPALYKTIDDFTAKTGGIVGPHTTYALPGRMLVTGLSNDTDHGGRTGMAEYTNDGEYITTYWMPTDENLGGAVKSGKFADGYGYDVRVLPRLNVMITSSFTGWNNYMMDLGKMMGDPEAMKRFGNTVVVWDLHTRKPKKIFDVPGAPLEIRCAWGPTHDYCFTTTALTSEIWLIYADDAGEWQVQKVADIADASKVPLPVDISISADDQQLWVNTFNDGMTRLFDISDPHNPKEIFTQKIGAQVNMVSQSWDGKRVYYTSSLLGNWDKKTGPEGEDLDYFKAYDWENGKLVHKFSIDFRALKLGHPHQMRFGANALYSARPAQPQDKLFAEH
;
A
#
# COMPACT_ATOMS: atom_id res chain seq x y z
N MET A 1 -29.64 -57.08 -72.09
CA MET A 1 -28.69 -56.07 -72.62
C MET A 1 -28.44 -55.02 -71.55
N PRO A 2 -27.22 -54.47 -71.42
CA PRO A 2 -26.37 -54.73 -70.25
C PRO A 2 -26.15 -53.53 -69.30
N HIS A 3 -25.46 -53.84 -68.20
CA HIS A 3 -24.61 -53.01 -67.33
C HIS A 3 -25.22 -52.10 -66.25
N ARG A 4 -24.86 -52.38 -64.99
CA ARG A 4 -24.48 -51.43 -63.92
C ARG A 4 -23.83 -52.24 -62.78
N ILE A 5 -22.49 -52.35 -62.77
CA ILE A 5 -21.53 -51.58 -61.96
C ILE A 5 -21.81 -51.72 -60.45
N TYR A 6 -20.96 -52.52 -59.80
CA TYR A 6 -20.78 -52.58 -58.34
C TYR A 6 -19.97 -51.38 -57.86
N LEU A 7 -20.41 -50.70 -56.80
CA LEU A 7 -19.55 -49.85 -55.98
C LEU A 7 -19.95 -49.95 -54.51
N THR A 8 -18.96 -50.36 -53.74
CA THR A 8 -18.86 -50.57 -52.30
C THR A 8 -19.17 -49.31 -51.48
N ALA A 9 -20.03 -49.45 -50.47
CA ALA A 9 -20.27 -48.41 -49.47
C ALA A 9 -19.21 -48.48 -48.35
N GLN A 10 -18.29 -47.52 -48.31
CA GLN A 10 -17.44 -47.26 -47.15
C GLN A 10 -18.16 -46.29 -46.20
N ARG A 11 -18.33 -46.70 -44.95
CA ARG A 11 -18.82 -45.88 -43.84
C ARG A 11 -17.71 -44.91 -43.40
N LEU A 12 -17.93 -43.61 -43.53
CA LEU A 12 -17.17 -42.57 -42.84
C LEU A 12 -17.89 -42.24 -41.52
N ILE A 13 -17.25 -42.60 -40.41
CA ILE A 13 -17.61 -42.12 -39.07
C ILE A 13 -16.87 -40.81 -38.87
N ALA A 14 -17.60 -39.69 -38.89
CA ALA A 14 -17.05 -38.37 -38.54
C ALA A 14 -17.06 -38.22 -37.01
N SER A 15 -15.89 -38.30 -36.37
CA SER A 15 -15.72 -37.93 -34.97
C SER A 15 -15.74 -36.40 -34.85
N CYS A 16 -16.86 -35.85 -34.39
CA CYS A 16 -16.93 -34.46 -33.94
C CYS A 16 -16.23 -34.31 -32.59
N VAL A 17 -14.98 -33.84 -32.60
CA VAL A 17 -14.31 -33.31 -31.41
C VAL A 17 -14.90 -31.92 -31.12
N LEU A 18 -15.76 -31.84 -30.11
CA LEU A 18 -16.21 -30.58 -29.52
C LEU A 18 -15.02 -29.94 -28.78
N LEU A 19 -14.34 -29.01 -29.45
CA LEU A 19 -13.43 -28.07 -28.81
C LEU A 19 -14.27 -27.04 -28.04
N LEU A 20 -14.40 -27.24 -26.73
CA LEU A 20 -14.87 -26.20 -25.82
C LEU A 20 -13.85 -25.04 -25.86
N PRO A 21 -14.27 -23.80 -26.16
CA PRO A 21 -13.38 -22.67 -26.03
C PRO A 21 -13.13 -22.44 -24.54
N PHE A 22 -11.93 -22.76 -24.07
CA PHE A 22 -11.44 -22.19 -22.82
C PHE A 22 -11.35 -20.68 -23.03
N THR A 23 -12.33 -19.94 -22.52
CA THR A 23 -12.20 -18.50 -22.32
C THR A 23 -11.12 -18.32 -21.26
N VAL A 24 -9.87 -18.15 -21.70
CA VAL A 24 -8.80 -17.68 -20.83
C VAL A 24 -9.17 -16.24 -20.50
N VAL A 25 -9.79 -16.03 -19.34
CA VAL A 25 -9.93 -14.68 -18.79
C VAL A 25 -8.51 -14.19 -18.58
N PRO A 26 -8.10 -13.05 -19.18
CA PRO A 26 -6.78 -12.51 -18.92
C PRO A 26 -6.64 -12.27 -17.42
N VAL A 27 -5.69 -12.96 -16.79
CA VAL A 27 -5.35 -12.75 -15.39
C VAL A 27 -4.59 -11.43 -15.35
N PHE A 28 -5.31 -10.35 -15.06
CA PHE A 28 -4.71 -9.07 -14.71
C PHE A 28 -4.32 -9.12 -13.26
N ALA A 29 -3.07 -8.80 -12.94
CA ALA A 29 -2.76 -8.28 -11.63
C ALA A 29 -1.50 -7.43 -11.67
N ASP A 30 -1.37 -6.65 -10.61
CA ASP A 30 -0.39 -5.60 -10.40
C ASP A 30 -0.37 -5.35 -8.89
N GLU A 31 0.62 -4.61 -8.42
CA GLU A 31 0.60 -4.11 -7.05
C GLU A 31 -0.29 -2.86 -7.00
N THR A 32 -1.61 -3.08 -6.94
CA THR A 32 -2.66 -2.05 -7.19
C THR A 32 -2.62 -0.83 -6.27
N CYS A 33 -1.88 -0.93 -5.17
CA CYS A 33 -1.65 0.17 -4.23
C CYS A 33 -0.55 1.14 -4.69
N LEU A 34 0.21 0.80 -5.74
CA LEU A 34 1.33 1.60 -6.24
C LEU A 34 0.90 2.69 -7.23
N SER A 35 1.88 3.52 -7.62
CA SER A 35 1.67 4.61 -8.56
C SER A 35 1.36 4.12 -9.97
N PRO A 36 0.37 4.72 -10.66
CA PRO A 36 0.04 4.39 -12.05
C PRO A 36 1.14 4.82 -13.05
N TYR A 37 2.18 5.53 -12.59
CA TYR A 37 3.36 5.86 -13.40
C TYR A 37 4.39 4.72 -13.43
N MET A 38 4.23 3.71 -12.59
CA MET A 38 5.07 2.53 -12.59
C MET A 38 4.65 1.56 -13.69
N ALA A 39 5.60 0.78 -14.19
CA ALA A 39 5.27 -0.31 -15.09
C ALA A 39 4.33 -1.31 -14.40
N LYS A 40 3.20 -1.60 -15.04
CA LYS A 40 2.30 -2.69 -14.64
C LYS A 40 3.03 -4.02 -14.74
N ILE A 41 3.08 -4.77 -13.65
CA ILE A 41 3.71 -6.09 -13.61
C ILE A 41 2.65 -7.14 -13.35
N VAL A 42 2.62 -8.14 -14.21
CA VAL A 42 1.76 -9.32 -14.09
C VAL A 42 2.60 -10.56 -13.76
N GLY A 43 2.01 -11.52 -13.06
CA GLY A 43 2.58 -12.86 -12.89
C GLY A 43 3.07 -13.15 -11.47
N GLN A 44 4.18 -13.87 -11.36
CA GLN A 44 4.72 -14.32 -10.08
C GLN A 44 5.82 -13.38 -9.59
N GLU A 45 5.63 -12.80 -8.41
CA GLU A 45 6.68 -12.16 -7.63
C GLU A 45 7.64 -13.20 -7.02
N ASP A 46 8.94 -12.94 -6.99
CA ASP A 46 9.89 -13.83 -6.31
C ASP A 46 10.04 -13.48 -4.83
N TYR A 47 9.92 -12.19 -4.52
CA TYR A 47 10.28 -11.63 -3.22
C TYR A 47 9.19 -10.71 -2.68
N VAL A 48 8.97 -10.79 -1.38
CA VAL A 48 8.31 -9.73 -0.60
C VAL A 48 9.35 -9.06 0.29
N TYR A 49 9.49 -7.74 0.09
CA TYR A 49 10.24 -6.84 0.97
C TYR A 49 9.32 -6.34 2.06
N VAL A 50 9.69 -6.54 3.32
CA VAL A 50 8.91 -6.13 4.49
C VAL A 50 9.72 -5.10 5.28
N TRP A 51 9.22 -3.87 5.32
CA TRP A 51 9.79 -2.86 6.20
C TRP A 51 9.36 -3.14 7.64
N THR A 52 10.33 -3.32 8.53
CA THR A 52 10.11 -3.92 9.85
C THR A 52 10.65 -3.03 10.96
N LEU A 53 9.80 -2.73 11.94
CA LEU A 53 10.11 -1.92 13.11
C LEU A 53 10.91 -2.69 14.15
N GLY A 54 12.03 -2.13 14.57
CA GLY A 54 12.91 -2.68 15.60
C GLY A 54 12.30 -2.59 17.00
N VAL A 55 12.40 -3.68 17.76
CA VAL A 55 11.85 -3.76 19.12
C VAL A 55 12.96 -3.91 20.14
N LYS A 56 12.96 -3.07 21.17
CA LYS A 56 13.96 -3.15 22.25
C LYS A 56 13.92 -4.54 22.91
N GLY A 57 15.07 -5.22 22.93
CA GLY A 57 15.20 -6.57 23.51
C GLY A 57 14.90 -7.72 22.54
N THR A 58 14.51 -7.42 21.29
CA THR A 58 14.26 -8.40 20.24
C THR A 58 15.34 -8.30 19.17
N GLY A 59 16.15 -9.35 19.00
CA GLY A 59 17.21 -9.39 17.99
C GLY A 59 18.25 -8.30 18.27
N ASP A 60 18.61 -7.53 17.24
CA ASP A 60 19.45 -6.32 17.38
C ASP A 60 18.64 -5.07 17.79
N GLY A 61 17.31 -5.17 17.85
CA GLY A 61 16.39 -4.09 18.19
C GLY A 61 16.41 -2.90 17.23
N GLN A 62 16.85 -3.12 15.98
CA GLN A 62 16.91 -2.09 14.94
C GLN A 62 15.82 -2.29 13.89
N ASP A 63 15.41 -1.20 13.25
CA ASP A 63 14.58 -1.29 12.04
C ASP A 63 15.36 -1.97 10.92
N LYS A 64 14.67 -2.75 10.09
CA LYS A 64 15.31 -3.53 9.03
C LYS A 64 14.42 -3.81 7.84
N MET A 65 15.06 -3.97 6.70
CA MET A 65 14.46 -4.51 5.49
C MET A 65 14.57 -6.03 5.52
N VAL A 66 13.44 -6.74 5.55
CA VAL A 66 13.38 -8.20 5.49
C VAL A 66 12.97 -8.63 4.10
N THR A 67 13.64 -9.63 3.53
CA THR A 67 13.29 -10.21 2.22
C THR A 67 12.83 -11.64 2.40
N ILE A 68 11.60 -11.91 1.98
CA ILE A 68 10.96 -13.22 2.03
C ILE A 68 10.88 -13.78 0.61
N ASP A 69 11.29 -15.03 0.41
CA ASP A 69 11.10 -15.73 -0.85
C ASP A 69 9.67 -16.28 -0.93
N VAL A 70 8.94 -15.81 -1.94
CA VAL A 70 7.52 -16.15 -2.17
C VAL A 70 7.30 -16.80 -3.52
N ASN A 71 8.36 -17.20 -4.24
CA ASN A 71 8.21 -17.99 -5.46
C ASN A 71 7.96 -19.47 -5.10
N PRO A 72 6.80 -20.06 -5.46
CA PRO A 72 6.50 -21.47 -5.15
C PRO A 72 7.48 -22.48 -5.76
N ASN A 73 8.24 -22.08 -6.79
CA ASN A 73 9.26 -22.92 -7.42
C ASN A 73 10.63 -22.82 -6.74
N SER A 74 10.81 -21.90 -5.78
CA SER A 74 12.05 -21.77 -5.02
C SER A 74 12.15 -22.85 -3.94
N SER A 75 13.34 -23.41 -3.75
CA SER A 75 13.63 -24.29 -2.61
C SER A 75 13.62 -23.54 -1.26
N LYS A 76 13.56 -22.21 -1.28
CA LYS A 76 13.46 -21.33 -0.11
C LYS A 76 12.07 -20.71 0.05
N TYR A 77 11.08 -21.17 -0.70
CA TYR A 77 9.71 -20.67 -0.62
C TYR A 77 9.20 -20.63 0.83
N GLY A 78 8.63 -19.48 1.22
CA GLY A 78 8.08 -19.25 2.55
C GLY A 78 9.14 -19.04 3.64
N THR A 79 10.36 -18.66 3.27
CA THR A 79 11.46 -18.38 4.22
C THR A 79 12.04 -16.99 4.01
N ILE A 80 12.67 -16.47 5.06
CA ILE A 80 13.47 -15.25 4.98
C ILE A 80 14.83 -15.59 4.40
N ILE A 81 15.17 -14.88 3.32
CA ILE A 81 16.42 -15.09 2.58
C ILE A 81 17.44 -13.98 2.81
N ASN A 82 16.99 -12.81 3.29
CA ASN A 82 17.86 -11.70 3.64
C ASN A 82 17.20 -10.79 4.70
N SER A 83 18.03 -10.13 5.51
CA SER A 83 17.62 -9.05 6.39
C SER A 83 18.74 -8.02 6.53
N PHE A 84 18.43 -6.73 6.37
CA PHE A 84 19.40 -5.64 6.52
C PHE A 84 18.91 -4.59 7.52
N SER A 85 19.61 -4.44 8.63
CA SER A 85 19.31 -3.44 9.67
C SER A 85 19.94 -2.08 9.35
N VAL A 86 19.18 -1.00 9.52
CA VAL A 86 19.61 0.36 9.16
C VAL A 86 20.14 1.20 10.32
N GLY A 87 20.13 0.67 11.54
CA GLY A 87 20.43 1.43 12.75
C GLY A 87 19.21 2.10 13.36
N GLY A 88 19.18 2.13 14.70
CA GLY A 88 18.14 2.83 15.46
C GLY A 88 16.76 2.16 15.43
N ARG A 89 15.82 2.78 16.13
CA ARG A 89 14.38 2.49 16.09
C ARG A 89 13.72 3.77 15.63
N ASN A 90 13.30 3.81 14.37
CA ASN A 90 12.93 5.03 13.67
C ASN A 90 11.41 5.14 13.52
N GLU A 91 10.64 4.19 14.07
CA GLU A 91 9.23 3.99 13.75
C GLU A 91 9.05 3.64 12.26
N ALA A 92 9.74 2.59 11.80
CA ALA A 92 9.59 2.02 10.47
C ALA A 92 8.12 1.74 10.13
N HIS A 93 7.64 2.32 9.03
CA HIS A 93 6.23 2.30 8.70
C HIS A 93 6.03 2.11 7.19
N HIS A 94 5.75 3.16 6.43
CA HIS A 94 5.55 3.04 4.98
C HIS A 94 6.85 3.03 4.16
N SER A 95 6.77 2.40 3.00
CA SER A 95 7.77 2.34 1.95
C SER A 95 7.16 2.39 0.55
N GLY A 96 7.95 2.77 -0.44
CA GLY A 96 7.51 2.98 -1.82
C GLY A 96 8.64 2.74 -2.79
N LEU A 97 8.29 2.50 -4.05
CA LEU A 97 9.26 2.26 -5.11
C LEU A 97 9.41 3.51 -5.96
N THR A 98 10.57 3.72 -6.56
CA THR A 98 10.72 4.68 -7.66
C THR A 98 9.93 4.22 -8.89
N ASP A 99 9.64 5.13 -9.81
CA ASP A 99 8.87 4.84 -11.03
C ASP A 99 9.54 3.77 -11.92
N ASP A 100 10.87 3.70 -11.88
CA ASP A 100 11.69 2.67 -12.52
C ASP A 100 11.92 1.40 -11.67
N ARG A 101 11.34 1.34 -10.47
CA ARG A 101 11.48 0.27 -9.46
C ARG A 101 12.91 -0.02 -9.01
N ARG A 102 13.89 0.84 -9.33
CA ARG A 102 15.29 0.61 -8.96
C ARG A 102 15.52 0.70 -7.46
N TYR A 103 14.84 1.64 -6.82
CA TYR A 103 15.01 1.93 -5.41
C TYR A 103 13.71 1.75 -4.63
N LEU A 104 13.86 1.28 -3.39
CA LEU A 104 12.79 1.23 -2.40
C LEU A 104 13.09 2.26 -1.30
N TRP A 105 12.19 3.23 -1.14
CA TRP A 105 12.24 4.29 -0.14
C TRP A 105 11.44 3.87 1.09
N ALA A 106 12.02 3.86 2.27
CA ALA A 106 11.37 3.43 3.50
C ALA A 106 11.48 4.49 4.59
N GLY A 107 10.35 4.98 5.08
CA GLY A 107 10.26 6.06 6.07
C GLY A 107 10.36 5.57 7.51
N GLY A 108 10.93 6.41 8.37
CA GLY A 108 10.83 6.31 9.83
C GLY A 108 10.05 7.50 10.39
N LEU A 109 8.89 7.24 10.99
CA LEU A 109 7.97 8.28 11.45
C LEU A 109 8.48 9.10 12.64
N ASP A 110 9.40 8.57 13.45
CA ASP A 110 9.88 9.23 14.66
C ASP A 110 11.17 10.04 14.40
N THR A 111 12.16 9.41 13.75
CA THR A 111 13.44 10.07 13.48
C THR A 111 13.45 10.92 12.21
N ASN A 112 12.35 10.89 11.44
CA ASN A 112 12.18 11.58 10.16
C ASN A 112 13.16 11.14 9.07
N LYS A 113 13.88 10.04 9.27
CA LYS A 113 14.81 9.49 8.28
C LYS A 113 14.06 8.76 7.19
N ILE A 114 14.58 8.82 5.98
CA ILE A 114 14.15 7.99 4.85
C ILE A 114 15.34 7.16 4.38
N PHE A 115 15.18 5.85 4.35
CA PHE A 115 16.20 4.90 3.93
C PHE A 115 15.90 4.44 2.50
N ILE A 116 16.85 4.62 1.59
CA ILE A 116 16.72 4.25 0.19
C ILE A 116 17.54 2.99 -0.05
N PHE A 117 16.89 1.91 -0.45
CA PHE A 117 17.50 0.62 -0.76
C PHE A 117 17.61 0.42 -2.27
N ASP A 118 18.77 0.00 -2.75
CA ASP A 118 18.92 -0.58 -4.09
C ASP A 118 18.35 -2.00 -4.09
N ILE A 119 17.32 -2.23 -4.90
CA ILE A 119 16.70 -3.54 -5.12
C ILE A 119 16.89 -4.04 -6.56
N HIS A 120 17.57 -3.26 -7.40
CA HIS A 120 17.83 -3.60 -8.80
C HIS A 120 19.11 -4.44 -8.93
N SER A 121 20.17 -4.09 -8.19
CA SER A 121 21.47 -4.77 -8.31
C SER A 121 21.41 -6.24 -7.90
N ASP A 122 20.71 -6.55 -6.81
CA ASP A 122 20.37 -7.91 -6.38
C ASP A 122 18.99 -7.88 -5.69
N PRO A 123 17.91 -8.25 -6.39
CA PRO A 123 16.56 -8.20 -5.83
C PRO A 123 16.36 -9.17 -4.67
N SER A 124 17.19 -10.21 -4.54
CA SER A 124 17.13 -11.14 -3.41
C SER A 124 17.78 -10.56 -2.14
N LYS A 125 18.58 -9.49 -2.30
CA LYS A 125 19.39 -8.90 -1.25
C LYS A 125 19.45 -7.37 -1.35
N PRO A 126 18.34 -6.67 -1.02
CA PRO A 126 18.32 -5.21 -0.93
C PRO A 126 19.48 -4.66 -0.10
N ALA A 127 20.13 -3.61 -0.60
CA ALA A 127 21.24 -2.94 0.07
C ALA A 127 20.95 -1.46 0.28
N LEU A 128 21.32 -0.90 1.43
CA LEU A 128 21.16 0.52 1.68
C LEU A 128 22.04 1.32 0.71
N TYR A 129 21.39 2.16 -0.11
CA TYR A 129 22.01 3.04 -1.08
C TYR A 129 22.26 4.43 -0.50
N LYS A 130 21.25 5.01 0.17
CA LYS A 130 21.30 6.37 0.73
C LYS A 130 20.37 6.47 1.94
N THR A 131 20.72 7.35 2.87
CA THR A 131 19.82 7.81 3.94
C THR A 131 19.61 9.31 3.79
N ILE A 132 18.35 9.74 3.75
CA ILE A 132 17.97 11.15 3.91
C ILE A 132 17.72 11.36 5.40
N ASP A 133 18.56 12.18 6.04
CA ASP A 133 18.47 12.51 7.47
C ASP A 133 18.23 14.00 7.75
N ASP A 134 18.01 14.79 6.69
CA ASP A 134 17.70 16.21 6.74
C ASP A 134 16.27 16.55 6.28
N PHE A 135 15.38 15.55 6.18
CA PHE A 135 14.00 15.68 5.70
C PHE A 135 13.26 16.87 6.35
N THR A 136 13.23 16.93 7.68
CA THR A 136 12.54 18.02 8.40
C THR A 136 13.15 19.39 8.08
N ALA A 137 14.49 19.49 8.06
CA ALA A 137 15.17 20.75 7.77
C ALA A 137 14.97 21.21 6.32
N LYS A 138 15.07 20.30 5.34
CA LYS A 138 14.91 20.60 3.91
C LYS A 138 13.49 20.98 3.55
N THR A 139 12.52 20.32 4.16
CA THR A 139 11.10 20.57 3.89
C THR A 139 10.57 21.83 4.57
N GLY A 140 11.33 22.42 5.49
CA GLY A 140 10.89 23.57 6.29
C GLY A 140 9.97 23.18 7.45
N GLY A 141 10.09 21.95 7.96
CA GLY A 141 9.50 21.52 9.22
C GLY A 141 8.57 20.32 9.16
N ILE A 142 8.51 19.56 8.05
CA ILE A 142 7.66 18.36 7.99
C ILE A 142 8.27 17.24 8.85
N VAL A 143 7.41 16.57 9.63
CA VAL A 143 7.74 15.44 10.51
C VAL A 143 6.87 14.23 10.15
N GLY A 144 7.44 13.04 10.30
CA GLY A 144 6.80 11.76 10.04
C GLY A 144 6.62 11.49 8.55
N PRO A 145 7.71 11.28 7.77
CA PRO A 145 7.60 10.89 6.37
C PRO A 145 6.86 9.56 6.26
N HIS A 146 5.67 9.59 5.67
CA HIS A 146 4.76 8.46 5.65
C HIS A 146 4.71 7.81 4.26
N THR A 147 3.79 8.23 3.40
CA THR A 147 3.64 7.66 2.07
C THR A 147 4.75 8.20 1.16
N THR A 148 5.52 7.29 0.56
CA THR A 148 6.49 7.60 -0.50
C THR A 148 5.92 7.12 -1.83
N TYR A 149 5.55 8.07 -2.70
CA TYR A 149 4.76 7.78 -3.89
C TYR A 149 5.48 8.21 -5.17
N ALA A 150 5.62 7.26 -6.11
CA ALA A 150 6.31 7.52 -7.36
C ALA A 150 5.54 8.49 -8.25
N LEU A 151 6.27 9.41 -8.86
CA LEU A 151 5.86 10.23 -9.98
C LEU A 151 6.94 10.12 -11.06
N PRO A 152 6.72 10.57 -12.31
CA PRO A 152 7.73 10.45 -13.36
C PRO A 152 9.06 11.14 -12.96
N GLY A 153 10.09 10.33 -12.73
CA GLY A 153 11.42 10.74 -12.27
C GLY A 153 11.49 11.39 -10.88
N ARG A 154 10.44 11.26 -10.05
CA ARG A 154 10.32 11.93 -8.75
C ARG A 154 9.64 11.04 -7.71
N MET A 155 9.87 11.39 -6.46
CA MET A 155 9.13 10.88 -5.31
C MET A 155 8.36 12.00 -4.64
N LEU A 156 7.08 11.78 -4.36
CA LEU A 156 6.29 12.62 -3.47
C LEU A 156 6.20 11.93 -2.11
N VAL A 157 6.53 12.64 -1.04
CA VAL A 157 6.54 12.12 0.34
C VAL A 157 5.55 12.89 1.18
N THR A 158 4.56 12.23 1.77
CA THR A 158 3.64 12.87 2.72
C THR A 158 4.25 12.95 4.12
N GLY A 159 3.87 13.96 4.89
CA GLY A 159 4.13 14.03 6.33
C GLY A 159 2.89 13.76 7.17
N LEU A 160 3.10 13.54 8.47
CA LEU A 160 2.02 13.39 9.47
C LEU A 160 1.96 14.56 10.45
N SER A 161 3.06 15.30 10.59
CA SER A 161 3.24 16.28 11.66
C SER A 161 4.15 17.43 11.21
N ASN A 162 4.43 18.34 12.14
CA ASN A 162 5.44 19.39 12.03
C ASN A 162 6.43 19.38 13.21
N ASP A 163 7.51 20.16 13.09
CA ASP A 163 8.58 20.33 14.09
C ASP A 163 8.39 21.52 15.04
N THR A 164 7.30 22.27 14.91
CA THR A 164 7.00 23.43 15.74
C THR A 164 6.21 23.04 17.00
N ASP A 165 5.14 22.27 16.84
CA ASP A 165 4.26 21.85 17.95
C ASP A 165 3.98 20.35 17.99
N HIS A 166 4.49 19.58 17.02
CA HIS A 166 4.22 18.14 16.87
C HIS A 166 2.72 17.77 16.77
N GLY A 167 1.88 18.75 16.41
CA GLY A 167 0.47 18.57 16.06
C GLY A 167 0.28 18.04 14.64
N GLY A 168 -0.97 17.83 14.22
CA GLY A 168 -1.28 17.18 12.94
C GLY A 168 -1.08 18.04 11.69
N ARG A 169 -0.79 19.34 11.82
CA ARG A 169 -0.52 20.19 10.67
C ARG A 169 0.75 19.75 9.96
N THR A 170 0.69 19.57 8.64
CA THR A 170 1.78 18.97 7.85
C THR A 170 1.70 19.33 6.36
N GLY A 171 2.52 18.68 5.54
CA GLY A 171 2.59 18.88 4.09
C GLY A 171 3.09 17.65 3.33
N MET A 172 3.49 17.88 2.08
CA MET A 172 4.15 16.93 1.20
C MET A 172 5.46 17.52 0.69
N ALA A 173 6.43 16.67 0.39
CA ALA A 173 7.71 17.07 -0.15
C ALA A 173 8.05 16.27 -1.40
N GLU A 174 8.55 16.97 -2.43
CA GLU A 174 9.06 16.34 -3.64
C GLU A 174 10.56 16.16 -3.59
N TYR A 175 11.00 15.00 -4.07
CA TYR A 175 12.38 14.63 -4.24
C TYR A 175 12.60 14.06 -5.65
N THR A 176 13.84 14.09 -6.12
CA THR A 176 14.26 13.24 -7.26
C THR A 176 14.31 11.77 -6.84
N ASN A 177 14.35 10.85 -7.81
CA ASN A 177 14.54 9.42 -7.53
C ASN A 177 15.83 9.11 -6.75
N ASP A 178 16.87 9.94 -6.89
CA ASP A 178 18.17 9.80 -6.19
C ASP A 178 18.18 10.44 -4.79
N GLY A 179 17.06 10.98 -4.33
CA GLY A 179 16.93 11.51 -2.98
C GLY A 179 17.37 12.96 -2.81
N GLU A 180 17.28 13.78 -3.85
CA GLU A 180 17.55 15.23 -3.77
C GLU A 180 16.24 16.00 -3.60
N TYR A 181 16.17 16.86 -2.58
CA TYR A 181 14.99 17.68 -2.30
C TYR A 181 14.70 18.68 -3.42
N ILE A 182 13.42 18.82 -3.77
CA ILE A 182 12.95 19.75 -4.80
C ILE A 182 12.13 20.88 -4.16
N THR A 183 11.03 20.54 -3.48
CA THR A 183 10.09 21.54 -2.95
C THR A 183 9.10 20.95 -1.94
N THR A 184 8.40 21.81 -1.21
CA THR A 184 7.39 21.48 -0.21
C THR A 184 6.03 22.08 -0.56
N TYR A 185 4.96 21.33 -0.32
CA TYR A 185 3.57 21.74 -0.46
C TYR A 185 2.82 21.51 0.85
N TRP A 186 2.42 22.59 1.51
CA TRP A 186 1.67 22.50 2.78
C TRP A 186 0.19 22.15 2.55
N MET A 187 -0.37 21.34 3.45
CA MET A 187 -1.80 21.04 3.43
C MET A 187 -2.62 22.32 3.68
N PRO A 188 -3.78 22.49 3.03
CA PRO A 188 -4.60 23.69 3.21
C PRO A 188 -5.18 23.74 4.62
N THR A 189 -5.24 24.95 5.19
CA THR A 189 -5.84 25.21 6.51
C THR A 189 -6.99 26.20 6.40
N ASP A 190 -7.79 26.34 7.46
CA ASP A 190 -8.85 27.35 7.52
C ASP A 190 -8.32 28.78 7.33
N GLU A 191 -7.08 29.05 7.76
CA GLU A 191 -6.42 30.34 7.57
C GLU A 191 -5.83 30.52 6.15
N ASN A 192 -5.53 29.42 5.46
CA ASN A 192 -4.97 29.42 4.11
C ASN A 192 -5.40 28.19 3.30
N LEU A 193 -6.47 28.35 2.52
CA LEU A 193 -7.00 27.28 1.67
C LEU A 193 -6.15 26.98 0.43
N GLY A 194 -5.11 27.78 0.14
CA GLY A 194 -4.27 27.57 -1.05
C GLY A 194 -5.01 27.70 -2.39
N GLY A 195 -6.17 28.37 -2.41
CA GLY A 195 -7.05 28.49 -3.57
C GLY A 195 -8.12 27.40 -3.68
N ALA A 196 -8.17 26.44 -2.75
CA ALA A 196 -9.19 25.41 -2.74
C ALA A 196 -10.56 25.94 -2.29
N VAL A 197 -11.61 25.30 -2.80
CA VAL A 197 -12.97 25.44 -2.27
C VAL A 197 -13.14 24.49 -1.10
N LYS A 198 -13.43 25.04 0.08
CA LYS A 198 -13.84 24.24 1.25
C LYS A 198 -15.33 23.89 1.12
N SER A 199 -15.66 22.63 0.82
CA SER A 199 -17.06 22.20 0.67
C SER A 199 -17.71 21.77 1.99
N GLY A 200 -16.90 21.51 3.01
CA GLY A 200 -17.34 21.14 4.36
C GLY A 200 -17.03 22.21 5.41
N LYS A 201 -16.88 21.77 6.65
CA LYS A 201 -16.56 22.60 7.81
C LYS A 201 -15.06 22.79 7.98
N PHE A 202 -14.26 21.78 7.62
CA PHE A 202 -12.86 21.70 8.00
C PHE A 202 -11.90 21.98 6.84
N ALA A 203 -10.82 22.69 7.14
CA ALA A 203 -9.55 22.59 6.46
C ALA A 203 -8.50 22.47 7.58
N ASP A 204 -8.24 21.24 8.02
CA ASP A 204 -7.49 20.95 9.25
C ASP A 204 -5.96 21.10 9.08
N GLY A 205 -5.46 21.02 7.85
CA GLY A 205 -4.03 21.03 7.53
C GLY A 205 -3.35 19.68 7.76
N TYR A 206 -4.11 18.60 7.94
CA TYR A 206 -3.58 17.28 8.26
C TYR A 206 -3.27 16.49 6.99
N GLY A 207 -2.38 15.51 7.10
CA GLY A 207 -1.91 14.68 5.99
C GLY A 207 -1.76 13.22 6.39
N TYR A 208 -1.79 12.31 5.40
CA TYR A 208 -1.54 10.88 5.59
C TYR A 208 -1.11 10.18 4.28
N ASP A 209 -2.04 9.81 3.42
CA ASP A 209 -1.77 9.09 2.16
C ASP A 209 -1.95 10.03 0.95
N VAL A 210 -1.39 9.64 -0.20
CA VAL A 210 -1.55 10.35 -1.47
C VAL A 210 -1.71 9.39 -2.65
N ARG A 211 -2.72 9.60 -3.49
CA ARG A 211 -2.89 8.86 -4.75
C ARG A 211 -3.18 9.82 -5.90
N VAL A 212 -2.90 9.36 -7.12
CA VAL A 212 -3.07 10.17 -8.33
C VAL A 212 -3.90 9.45 -9.37
N LEU A 213 -4.69 10.21 -10.11
CA LEU A 213 -5.36 9.81 -11.34
C LEU A 213 -4.82 10.70 -12.47
N PRO A 214 -3.71 10.28 -13.13
CA PRO A 214 -2.99 11.13 -14.09
C PRO A 214 -3.86 11.61 -15.25
N ARG A 215 -4.73 10.74 -15.77
CA ARG A 215 -5.66 11.07 -16.86
C ARG A 215 -6.53 12.28 -16.53
N LEU A 216 -6.90 12.45 -15.27
CA LEU A 216 -7.78 13.51 -14.80
C LEU A 216 -7.00 14.73 -14.28
N ASN A 217 -5.67 14.69 -14.27
CA ASN A 217 -4.83 15.68 -13.60
C ASN A 217 -5.22 15.85 -12.11
N VAL A 218 -5.51 14.74 -11.44
CA VAL A 218 -6.00 14.72 -10.05
C VAL A 218 -4.99 14.05 -9.15
N MET A 219 -4.76 14.67 -8.01
CA MET A 219 -4.07 14.09 -6.86
C MET A 219 -4.99 14.20 -5.65
N ILE A 220 -5.02 13.19 -4.80
CA ILE A 220 -5.91 13.10 -3.65
C ILE A 220 -5.06 12.82 -2.43
N THR A 221 -5.26 13.59 -1.36
CA THR A 221 -4.61 13.37 -0.07
C THR A 221 -5.64 13.12 1.02
N SER A 222 -5.26 12.32 2.02
CA SER A 222 -6.08 12.02 3.20
C SER A 222 -5.42 12.56 4.47
N SER A 223 -5.98 12.25 5.64
CA SER A 223 -5.61 12.92 6.90
C SER A 223 -5.64 11.98 8.10
N PHE A 224 -4.62 12.05 8.97
CA PHE A 224 -4.52 11.21 10.17
C PHE A 224 -4.33 12.02 11.44
N THR A 225 -3.19 11.91 12.13
CA THR A 225 -2.93 12.61 13.39
C THR A 225 -1.45 12.92 13.50
N GLY A 226 -1.10 13.96 14.26
CA GLY A 226 0.28 14.38 14.49
C GLY A 226 1.06 13.51 15.47
N TRP A 227 2.36 13.79 15.58
CA TRP A 227 3.34 13.02 16.38
C TRP A 227 2.93 12.90 17.85
N ASN A 228 2.37 13.97 18.44
CA ASN A 228 1.88 13.95 19.82
C ASN A 228 0.84 12.85 20.11
N ASN A 229 0.11 12.40 19.09
CA ASN A 229 -0.90 11.36 19.20
C ASN A 229 -0.38 9.99 18.70
N TYR A 230 0.25 9.91 17.52
CA TYR A 230 0.68 8.59 16.99
C TYR A 230 1.85 7.99 17.78
N MET A 231 2.66 8.81 18.45
CA MET A 231 3.68 8.34 19.39
C MET A 231 3.17 8.15 20.82
N MET A 232 1.89 8.43 21.09
CA MET A 232 1.28 8.14 22.38
C MET A 232 0.84 6.67 22.47
N ASP A 233 0.87 6.09 23.66
CA ASP A 233 0.22 4.81 23.93
C ASP A 233 -1.26 4.84 23.51
N LEU A 234 -1.73 3.82 22.79
CA LEU A 234 -3.08 3.77 22.21
C LEU A 234 -4.17 3.95 23.28
N GLY A 235 -4.06 3.27 24.42
CA GLY A 235 -5.05 3.34 25.48
C GLY A 235 -5.09 4.71 26.14
N LYS A 236 -3.93 5.34 26.33
CA LYS A 236 -3.84 6.72 26.82
C LYS A 236 -4.44 7.73 25.84
N MET A 237 -4.13 7.60 24.55
CA MET A 237 -4.64 8.46 23.49
C MET A 237 -6.17 8.37 23.41
N MET A 238 -6.72 7.16 23.37
CA MET A 238 -8.16 6.93 23.31
C MET A 238 -8.90 7.42 24.56
N GLY A 239 -8.25 7.40 25.72
CA GLY A 239 -8.80 7.88 26.98
C GLY A 239 -8.69 9.40 27.18
N ASP A 240 -8.00 10.13 26.31
CA ASP A 240 -7.78 11.58 26.40
C ASP A 240 -8.73 12.33 25.43
N PRO A 241 -9.76 13.04 25.95
CA PRO A 241 -10.71 13.76 25.10
C PRO A 241 -10.08 14.85 24.23
N GLU A 242 -8.95 15.44 24.64
CA GLU A 242 -8.25 16.43 23.84
C GLU A 242 -7.41 15.75 22.76
N ALA A 243 -6.82 14.60 23.04
CA ALA A 243 -6.15 13.79 22.01
C ALA A 243 -7.13 13.33 20.93
N MET A 244 -8.32 12.88 21.32
CA MET A 244 -9.36 12.44 20.39
C MET A 244 -9.90 13.56 19.48
N LYS A 245 -9.74 14.83 19.86
CA LYS A 245 -10.06 15.98 18.98
C LYS A 245 -8.99 16.26 17.93
N ARG A 246 -7.77 15.72 18.10
CA ARG A 246 -6.61 15.97 17.22
C ARG A 246 -6.46 14.89 16.16
N PHE A 247 -7.56 14.50 15.52
CA PHE A 247 -7.56 13.64 14.33
C PHE A 247 -8.08 14.42 13.14
N GLY A 248 -7.52 14.12 11.98
CA GLY A 248 -7.89 14.66 10.69
C GLY A 248 -9.28 14.19 10.27
N ASN A 249 -9.98 15.06 9.56
CA ASN A 249 -11.33 14.83 9.09
C ASN A 249 -11.48 15.25 7.63
N THR A 250 -10.38 15.28 6.86
CA THR A 250 -10.40 15.82 5.51
C THR A 250 -9.80 14.88 4.46
N VAL A 251 -10.38 14.97 3.27
CA VAL A 251 -9.78 14.53 2.02
C VAL A 251 -9.65 15.77 1.13
N VAL A 252 -8.51 15.92 0.46
CA VAL A 252 -8.25 17.07 -0.42
C VAL A 252 -8.00 16.58 -1.84
N VAL A 253 -8.72 17.15 -2.80
CA VAL A 253 -8.45 17.01 -4.23
C VAL A 253 -7.58 18.17 -4.69
N TRP A 254 -6.51 17.84 -5.39
CA TRP A 254 -5.50 18.75 -5.91
C TRP A 254 -5.43 18.65 -7.43
N ASP A 255 -5.05 19.75 -8.07
CA ASP A 255 -4.48 19.71 -9.40
C ASP A 255 -3.12 19.01 -9.32
N LEU A 256 -2.98 17.87 -9.99
CA LEU A 256 -1.76 17.09 -9.96
C LEU A 256 -0.60 17.96 -10.46
N HIS A 257 -0.58 18.38 -11.72
CA HIS A 257 0.58 19.04 -12.33
C HIS A 257 1.07 20.29 -11.58
N THR A 258 0.16 21.12 -11.07
CA THR A 258 0.53 22.37 -10.38
C THR A 258 0.66 22.22 -8.87
N ARG A 259 0.25 21.06 -8.31
CA ARG A 259 0.18 20.78 -6.87
C ARG A 259 -0.63 21.82 -6.09
N LYS A 260 -1.65 22.39 -6.73
CA LYS A 260 -2.56 23.36 -6.10
C LYS A 260 -3.80 22.64 -5.57
N PRO A 261 -4.21 22.86 -4.31
CA PRO A 261 -5.41 22.24 -3.79
C PRO A 261 -6.63 22.88 -4.49
N LYS A 262 -7.61 22.05 -4.85
CA LYS A 262 -8.82 22.47 -5.57
C LYS A 262 -10.06 22.40 -4.71
N LYS A 263 -10.23 21.32 -3.95
CA LYS A 263 -11.44 21.10 -3.14
C LYS A 263 -11.10 20.30 -1.88
N ILE A 264 -11.65 20.73 -0.74
CA ILE A 264 -11.46 20.10 0.57
C ILE A 264 -12.81 19.58 1.03
N PHE A 265 -12.87 18.30 1.35
CA PHE A 265 -14.06 17.60 1.80
C PHE A 265 -13.95 17.20 3.27
N ASP A 266 -15.08 17.23 3.98
CA ASP A 266 -15.19 16.59 5.28
C ASP A 266 -15.38 15.08 5.08
N VAL A 267 -14.42 14.30 5.56
CA VAL A 267 -14.48 12.84 5.68
C VAL A 267 -14.08 12.51 7.12
N PRO A 268 -15.03 12.50 8.08
CA PRO A 268 -14.70 12.45 9.49
C PRO A 268 -14.11 11.12 9.95
N GLY A 269 -13.26 11.18 10.98
CA GLY A 269 -12.78 9.98 11.67
C GLY A 269 -11.47 9.40 11.13
N ALA A 270 -10.53 10.26 10.74
CA ALA A 270 -9.21 9.90 10.22
C ALA A 270 -9.29 9.01 8.96
N PRO A 271 -9.60 9.59 7.77
CA PRO A 271 -9.48 8.89 6.50
C PRO A 271 -8.02 8.54 6.25
N LEU A 272 -7.72 7.24 6.20
CA LEU A 272 -6.35 6.74 6.11
C LEU A 272 -5.97 6.47 4.64
N GLU A 273 -5.80 5.20 4.30
CA GLU A 273 -5.36 4.75 2.99
C GLU A 273 -6.33 5.16 1.88
N ILE A 274 -5.78 5.58 0.73
CA ILE A 274 -6.55 5.84 -0.49
C ILE A 274 -6.22 4.77 -1.51
N ARG A 275 -7.23 4.19 -2.16
CA ARG A 275 -7.06 3.26 -3.29
C ARG A 275 -7.93 3.69 -4.45
N CYS A 276 -7.29 4.06 -5.55
CA CYS A 276 -7.98 4.51 -6.75
C CYS A 276 -8.25 3.35 -7.70
N ALA A 277 -9.36 3.45 -8.43
CA ALA A 277 -9.71 2.50 -9.47
C ALA A 277 -8.68 2.51 -10.61
N TRP A 278 -8.43 1.34 -11.18
CA TRP A 278 -7.47 1.09 -12.25
C TRP A 278 -8.08 1.16 -13.64
N GLY A 279 -9.39 0.95 -13.73
CA GLY A 279 -10.16 0.97 -14.96
C GLY A 279 -9.92 2.28 -15.71
N PRO A 280 -9.69 2.24 -17.03
CA PRO A 280 -9.30 3.41 -17.81
C PRO A 280 -10.37 4.50 -17.82
N THR A 281 -11.60 4.18 -17.44
CA THR A 281 -12.77 5.08 -17.36
C THR A 281 -13.36 5.18 -15.96
N HIS A 282 -12.72 4.58 -14.94
CA HIS A 282 -13.18 4.65 -13.57
C HIS A 282 -12.59 5.89 -12.90
N ASP A 283 -13.45 6.85 -12.57
CA ASP A 283 -13.07 8.17 -12.02
C ASP A 283 -13.33 8.24 -10.52
N TYR A 284 -12.85 7.23 -9.77
CA TYR A 284 -13.08 7.16 -8.32
C TYR A 284 -11.94 6.50 -7.54
N CYS A 285 -11.93 6.78 -6.25
CA CYS A 285 -11.07 6.15 -5.25
C CYS A 285 -11.88 5.86 -3.98
N PHE A 286 -11.38 4.95 -3.16
CA PHE A 286 -11.90 4.67 -1.83
C PHE A 286 -10.92 5.12 -0.74
N THR A 287 -11.45 5.46 0.42
CA THR A 287 -10.70 5.54 1.68
C THR A 287 -11.54 4.96 2.81
N THR A 288 -10.88 4.60 3.92
CA THR A 288 -11.55 4.13 5.14
C THR A 288 -11.20 5.01 6.32
N THR A 289 -12.16 5.21 7.20
CA THR A 289 -12.01 6.06 8.38
C THR A 289 -11.77 5.22 9.63
N ALA A 290 -10.62 5.41 10.28
CA ALA A 290 -10.20 4.57 11.40
C ALA A 290 -11.15 4.66 12.60
N LEU A 291 -11.67 5.86 12.90
CA LEU A 291 -12.45 6.12 14.10
C LEU A 291 -13.97 5.91 13.92
N THR A 292 -14.49 6.09 12.70
CA THR A 292 -15.92 5.87 12.42
C THR A 292 -16.21 4.53 11.78
N SER A 293 -15.17 3.79 11.36
CA SER A 293 -15.31 2.46 10.77
C SER A 293 -16.13 2.42 9.47
N GLU A 294 -15.91 3.39 8.58
CA GLU A 294 -16.70 3.58 7.35
C GLU A 294 -15.84 3.46 6.07
N ILE A 295 -16.46 3.05 4.98
CA ILE A 295 -15.90 3.17 3.61
C ILE A 295 -16.47 4.43 2.97
N TRP A 296 -15.58 5.26 2.44
CA TRP A 296 -15.89 6.48 1.74
C TRP A 296 -15.44 6.39 0.27
N LEU A 297 -16.34 6.75 -0.63
CA LEU A 297 -16.08 6.91 -2.05
C LEU A 297 -15.72 8.37 -2.34
N ILE A 298 -14.65 8.58 -3.12
CA ILE A 298 -14.20 9.86 -3.64
C ILE A 298 -14.30 9.75 -5.16
N TYR A 299 -15.21 10.49 -5.81
CA TYR A 299 -15.56 10.24 -7.21
C TYR A 299 -15.82 11.53 -7.99
N ALA A 300 -15.62 11.50 -9.31
CA ALA A 300 -16.13 12.53 -10.20
C ALA A 300 -17.59 12.23 -10.60
N ASP A 301 -18.47 13.21 -10.44
CA ASP A 301 -19.86 13.11 -10.90
C ASP A 301 -20.00 13.29 -12.43
N ASP A 302 -21.23 13.19 -12.95
CA ASP A 302 -21.53 13.35 -14.38
C ASP A 302 -21.14 14.73 -14.96
N ALA A 303 -20.95 15.75 -14.10
CA ALA A 303 -20.47 17.07 -14.50
C ALA A 303 -18.94 17.17 -14.45
N GLY A 304 -18.24 16.12 -14.03
CA GLY A 304 -16.79 16.09 -13.83
C GLY A 304 -16.33 16.74 -12.52
N GLU A 305 -17.26 17.05 -11.60
CA GLU A 305 -16.94 17.62 -10.31
C GLU A 305 -16.70 16.53 -9.28
N TRP A 306 -15.63 16.71 -8.47
CA TRP A 306 -15.30 15.73 -7.44
C TRP A 306 -16.26 15.84 -6.26
N GLN A 307 -16.66 14.70 -5.72
CA GLN A 307 -17.55 14.54 -4.58
C GLN A 307 -17.00 13.47 -3.63
N VAL A 308 -17.54 13.43 -2.41
CA VAL A 308 -17.32 12.33 -1.46
C VAL A 308 -18.65 11.83 -0.92
N GLN A 309 -18.71 10.54 -0.62
CA GLN A 309 -19.90 9.89 -0.07
C GLN A 309 -19.50 8.73 0.84
N LYS A 310 -20.13 8.63 2.02
CA LYS A 310 -20.12 7.39 2.80
C LYS A 310 -20.93 6.34 2.06
N VAL A 311 -20.31 5.20 1.75
CA VAL A 311 -20.93 4.15 0.93
C VAL A 311 -21.15 2.84 1.69
N ALA A 312 -20.40 2.58 2.77
CA ALA A 312 -20.63 1.41 3.62
C ALA A 312 -20.11 1.60 5.05
N ASP A 313 -20.64 0.80 5.98
CA ASP A 313 -20.06 0.56 7.30
C ASP A 313 -19.20 -0.72 7.25
N ILE A 314 -18.06 -0.71 7.94
CA ILE A 314 -17.12 -1.85 7.98
C ILE A 314 -17.40 -2.75 9.18
N ALA A 315 -17.62 -2.14 10.34
CA ALA A 315 -17.84 -2.80 11.62
C ALA A 315 -18.42 -1.79 12.62
N ASP A 316 -18.88 -2.29 13.77
CA ASP A 316 -19.37 -1.45 14.86
C ASP A 316 -18.23 -0.63 15.47
N ALA A 317 -18.19 0.68 15.14
CA ALA A 317 -17.17 1.61 15.59
C ALA A 317 -17.04 1.69 17.13
N SER A 318 -18.12 1.42 17.87
CA SER A 318 -18.08 1.42 19.34
C SER A 318 -17.21 0.29 19.93
N LYS A 319 -16.92 -0.74 19.13
CA LYS A 319 -15.98 -1.82 19.46
C LYS A 319 -14.54 -1.52 19.05
N VAL A 320 -14.31 -0.34 18.46
CA VAL A 320 -12.99 0.16 18.06
C VAL A 320 -12.25 -0.85 17.16
N PRO A 321 -12.81 -1.23 15.99
CA PRO A 321 -12.19 -2.18 15.08
C PRO A 321 -10.92 -1.60 14.41
N LEU A 322 -10.88 -0.28 14.18
CA LEU A 322 -9.79 0.46 13.51
C LEU A 322 -9.47 -0.07 12.10
N PRO A 323 -10.27 0.25 11.06
CA PRO A 323 -9.85 0.00 9.69
C PRO A 323 -8.62 0.82 9.34
N VAL A 324 -7.52 0.15 9.01
CA VAL A 324 -6.19 0.79 8.88
C VAL A 324 -5.54 0.60 7.53
N ASP A 325 -5.95 -0.42 6.77
CA ASP A 325 -5.46 -0.62 5.42
C ASP A 325 -6.54 -1.21 4.52
N ILE A 326 -6.44 -0.88 3.23
CA ILE A 326 -7.29 -1.38 2.18
C ILE A 326 -6.49 -1.75 0.93
N SER A 327 -6.98 -2.71 0.16
CA SER A 327 -6.40 -3.07 -1.15
C SER A 327 -7.50 -3.33 -2.17
N ILE A 328 -7.51 -2.55 -3.25
CA ILE A 328 -8.46 -2.70 -4.35
C ILE A 328 -7.95 -3.77 -5.33
N SER A 329 -8.82 -4.64 -5.83
CA SER A 329 -8.45 -5.62 -6.86
C SER A 329 -8.18 -4.94 -8.20
N ALA A 330 -7.36 -5.57 -9.06
CA ALA A 330 -6.90 -4.98 -10.32
C ALA A 330 -8.01 -4.81 -11.38
N ASP A 331 -9.17 -5.42 -11.16
CA ASP A 331 -10.39 -5.31 -11.96
C ASP A 331 -11.44 -4.35 -11.36
N ASP A 332 -11.08 -3.67 -10.26
CA ASP A 332 -11.92 -2.76 -9.49
C ASP A 332 -13.23 -3.37 -8.97
N GLN A 333 -13.31 -4.69 -8.84
CA GLN A 333 -14.53 -5.39 -8.38
C GLN A 333 -14.52 -5.66 -6.89
N GLN A 334 -13.37 -5.66 -6.24
CA GLN A 334 -13.22 -6.06 -4.83
C GLN A 334 -12.34 -5.10 -4.05
N LEU A 335 -12.69 -4.90 -2.77
CA LEU A 335 -11.91 -4.11 -1.83
C LEU A 335 -11.66 -4.92 -0.56
N TRP A 336 -10.40 -5.28 -0.32
CA TRP A 336 -9.95 -5.80 0.96
C TRP A 336 -9.88 -4.68 1.97
N VAL A 337 -10.33 -4.95 3.20
CA VAL A 337 -10.32 -4.01 4.33
C VAL A 337 -9.84 -4.72 5.57
N ASN A 338 -8.76 -4.24 6.18
CA ASN A 338 -8.21 -4.79 7.41
C ASN A 338 -8.58 -3.91 8.60
N THR A 339 -9.13 -4.53 9.64
CA THR A 339 -9.44 -3.90 10.92
C THR A 339 -8.43 -4.36 11.97
N PHE A 340 -7.63 -3.42 12.44
CA PHE A 340 -6.43 -3.70 13.23
C PHE A 340 -6.73 -4.36 14.56
N ASN A 341 -7.65 -3.79 15.32
CA ASN A 341 -7.80 -4.14 16.72
C ASN A 341 -8.54 -5.47 16.90
N ASP A 342 -9.41 -5.85 15.97
CA ASP A 342 -10.09 -7.16 16.00
C ASP A 342 -9.34 -8.24 15.20
N GLY A 343 -8.32 -7.87 14.42
CA GLY A 343 -7.48 -8.79 13.66
C GLY A 343 -8.19 -9.39 12.44
N MET A 344 -9.23 -8.72 11.94
CA MET A 344 -10.08 -9.22 10.85
C MET A 344 -9.65 -8.62 9.51
N THR A 345 -9.65 -9.47 8.48
CA THR A 345 -9.70 -9.04 7.09
C THR A 345 -11.11 -9.23 6.57
N ARG A 346 -11.58 -8.29 5.77
CA ARG A 346 -12.91 -8.23 5.19
C ARG A 346 -12.77 -7.99 3.69
N LEU A 347 -13.68 -8.54 2.90
CA LEU A 347 -13.73 -8.30 1.47
C LEU A 347 -15.10 -7.74 1.10
N PHE A 348 -15.09 -6.62 0.41
CA PHE A 348 -16.27 -5.99 -0.13
C PHE A 348 -16.33 -6.18 -1.64
N ASP A 349 -17.50 -6.58 -2.15
CA ASP A 349 -17.87 -6.40 -3.56
C ASP A 349 -18.12 -4.91 -3.79
N ILE A 350 -17.39 -4.32 -4.73
CA ILE A 350 -17.46 -2.91 -5.14
C ILE A 350 -17.80 -2.76 -6.63
N SER A 351 -18.38 -3.79 -7.26
CA SER A 351 -18.86 -3.75 -8.65
C SER A 351 -19.83 -2.58 -8.90
N ASP A 352 -20.59 -2.19 -7.87
CA ASP A 352 -21.20 -0.87 -7.74
C ASP A 352 -20.46 -0.07 -6.66
N PRO A 353 -19.63 0.92 -7.03
CA PRO A 353 -18.80 1.66 -6.08
C PRO A 353 -19.62 2.50 -5.09
N HIS A 354 -20.89 2.80 -5.40
CA HIS A 354 -21.78 3.53 -4.51
C HIS A 354 -22.49 2.64 -3.48
N ASN A 355 -22.47 1.32 -3.68
CA ASN A 355 -23.13 0.36 -2.80
C ASN A 355 -22.24 -0.87 -2.48
N PRO A 356 -21.06 -0.71 -1.85
CA PRO A 356 -20.21 -1.82 -1.45
C PRO A 356 -20.93 -2.81 -0.51
N LYS A 357 -20.65 -4.11 -0.67
CA LYS A 357 -21.24 -5.17 0.17
C LYS A 357 -20.17 -6.10 0.69
N GLU A 358 -20.12 -6.32 2.01
CA GLU A 358 -19.24 -7.33 2.58
C GLU A 358 -19.66 -8.73 2.08
N ILE A 359 -18.74 -9.44 1.44
CA ILE A 359 -18.95 -10.79 0.89
C ILE A 359 -18.11 -11.86 1.59
N PHE A 360 -17.10 -11.44 2.36
CA PHE A 360 -16.22 -12.34 3.10
C PHE A 360 -15.58 -11.64 4.30
N THR A 361 -15.34 -12.41 5.35
CA THR A 361 -14.70 -11.98 6.59
C THR A 361 -13.89 -13.15 7.16
N GLN A 362 -12.67 -12.89 7.62
CA GLN A 362 -11.85 -13.89 8.31
C GLN A 362 -10.91 -13.25 9.32
N LYS A 363 -10.70 -13.92 10.46
CA LYS A 363 -9.67 -13.54 11.42
C LYS A 363 -8.30 -14.01 10.95
N ILE A 364 -7.34 -13.09 10.89
CA ILE A 364 -5.96 -13.37 10.45
C ILE A 364 -5.02 -13.54 11.65
N GLY A 365 -5.21 -12.78 12.72
CA GLY A 365 -4.39 -12.86 13.93
C GLY A 365 -5.01 -12.08 15.09
N ALA A 366 -4.25 -11.87 16.16
CA ALA A 366 -4.69 -11.01 17.27
C ALA A 366 -4.80 -9.55 16.85
N GLN A 367 -4.01 -9.13 15.86
CA GLN A 367 -4.06 -7.86 15.17
C GLN A 367 -3.67 -8.08 13.70
N VAL A 368 -4.14 -7.23 12.78
CA VAL A 368 -3.74 -7.28 11.37
C VAL A 368 -3.63 -5.87 10.82
N ASN A 369 -2.64 -5.57 10.00
CA ASN A 369 -2.48 -4.25 9.42
C ASN A 369 -2.47 -4.31 7.90
N MET A 370 -1.31 -4.45 7.26
CA MET A 370 -1.22 -4.31 5.81
C MET A 370 -1.77 -5.54 5.08
N VAL A 371 -2.45 -5.30 3.96
CA VAL A 371 -2.89 -6.27 2.97
C VAL A 371 -2.33 -5.92 1.59
N SER A 372 -1.69 -6.89 0.94
CA SER A 372 -1.22 -6.73 -0.44
C SER A 372 -1.60 -7.95 -1.28
N GLN A 373 -2.23 -7.71 -2.42
CA GLN A 373 -2.55 -8.74 -3.41
C GLN A 373 -1.36 -8.97 -4.36
N SER A 374 -1.05 -10.21 -4.70
CA SER A 374 0.05 -10.58 -5.62
C SER A 374 -0.12 -10.04 -7.03
N TRP A 375 0.96 -10.05 -7.81
CA TRP A 375 0.95 -9.62 -9.23
C TRP A 375 0.17 -10.54 -10.17
N ASP A 376 -0.30 -11.70 -9.72
CA ASP A 376 -1.24 -12.56 -10.44
C ASP A 376 -2.66 -12.54 -9.84
N GLY A 377 -2.88 -11.79 -8.76
CA GLY A 377 -4.19 -11.62 -8.12
C GLY A 377 -4.69 -12.88 -7.43
N LYS A 378 -3.85 -13.90 -7.30
CA LYS A 378 -4.22 -15.20 -6.71
C LYS A 378 -3.87 -15.28 -5.23
N ARG A 379 -2.96 -14.44 -4.74
CA ARG A 379 -2.48 -14.47 -3.36
C ARG A 379 -2.79 -13.17 -2.66
N VAL A 380 -2.97 -13.28 -1.35
CA VAL A 380 -3.13 -12.15 -0.46
C VAL A 380 -2.14 -12.32 0.70
N TYR A 381 -1.31 -11.31 0.89
CA TYR A 381 -0.31 -11.25 1.94
C TYR A 381 -0.76 -10.32 3.05
N TYR A 382 -0.39 -10.67 4.29
CA TYR A 382 -0.72 -9.90 5.47
C TYR A 382 0.49 -9.71 6.38
N THR A 383 0.64 -8.50 6.89
CA THR A 383 1.50 -8.18 8.05
C THR A 383 0.65 -7.56 9.15
N SER A 384 1.21 -7.45 10.35
CA SER A 384 0.39 -7.24 11.55
C SER A 384 0.62 -5.91 12.27
N SER A 385 1.77 -5.24 12.09
CA SER A 385 2.12 -4.03 12.84
C SER A 385 1.38 -2.80 12.33
N LEU A 386 0.88 -1.94 13.23
CA LEU A 386 0.39 -0.60 12.91
C LEU A 386 1.41 0.46 13.32
N LEU A 387 1.61 0.64 14.63
CA LEU A 387 2.53 1.61 15.23
C LEU A 387 3.08 0.98 16.51
N GLY A 388 4.35 1.17 16.83
CA GLY A 388 5.02 0.50 17.94
C GLY A 388 4.38 0.73 19.30
N ASN A 389 3.78 1.91 19.52
CA ASN A 389 3.06 2.24 20.76
C ASN A 389 1.59 1.81 20.75
N TRP A 390 1.08 1.34 19.61
CA TRP A 390 -0.31 0.88 19.45
C TRP A 390 -0.40 -0.64 19.27
N ASP A 391 0.68 -1.27 18.84
CA ASP A 391 0.81 -2.71 18.70
C ASP A 391 0.59 -3.45 20.02
N LYS A 392 -0.14 -4.55 19.93
CA LYS A 392 -0.46 -5.39 21.07
C LYS A 392 0.80 -6.08 21.57
N LYS A 393 1.07 -5.86 22.85
CA LYS A 393 2.18 -6.51 23.55
C LYS A 393 1.90 -7.99 23.80
N THR A 394 0.64 -8.34 24.02
CA THR A 394 0.13 -9.70 24.26
C THR A 394 -1.13 -9.95 23.44
N GLY A 395 -1.46 -11.22 23.22
CA GLY A 395 -2.60 -11.66 22.44
C GLY A 395 -3.25 -12.88 23.07
N PRO A 396 -4.48 -13.26 22.66
CA PRO A 396 -5.11 -14.49 23.10
C PRO A 396 -4.25 -15.71 22.82
N GLU A 397 -4.39 -16.76 23.62
CA GLU A 397 -3.68 -18.01 23.40
C GLU A 397 -4.01 -18.59 22.02
N GLY A 398 -2.98 -18.95 21.26
CA GLY A 398 -3.12 -19.48 19.89
C GLY A 398 -3.29 -18.43 18.79
N GLU A 399 -3.27 -17.14 19.11
CA GLU A 399 -3.31 -16.06 18.10
C GLU A 399 -1.94 -15.41 17.89
N ASP A 400 -1.53 -15.29 16.63
CA ASP A 400 -0.28 -14.65 16.25
C ASP A 400 -0.35 -13.12 16.40
N LEU A 401 0.77 -12.49 16.75
CA LEU A 401 0.90 -11.03 16.93
C LEU A 401 1.78 -10.37 15.89
N ASP A 402 3.02 -10.86 15.71
CA ASP A 402 3.99 -10.31 14.76
C ASP A 402 4.29 -11.34 13.69
N TYR A 403 3.72 -11.14 12.50
CA TYR A 403 3.77 -12.15 11.46
C TYR A 403 3.78 -11.56 10.06
N PHE A 404 4.27 -12.39 9.14
CA PHE A 404 3.89 -12.34 7.73
C PHE A 404 3.09 -13.60 7.40
N LYS A 405 1.96 -13.47 6.70
CA LYS A 405 1.14 -14.61 6.28
C LYS A 405 0.81 -14.52 4.80
N ALA A 406 0.87 -15.67 4.13
CA ALA A 406 0.46 -15.82 2.74
C ALA A 406 -0.76 -16.73 2.64
N TYR A 407 -1.72 -16.30 1.84
CA TYR A 407 -2.93 -17.05 1.51
C TYR A 407 -3.12 -17.05 0.00
N ASP A 408 -3.68 -18.13 -0.54
CA ASP A 408 -4.30 -18.08 -1.87
C ASP A 408 -5.77 -17.68 -1.70
N TRP A 409 -6.28 -16.88 -2.63
CA TRP A 409 -7.69 -16.57 -2.78
C TRP A 409 -8.31 -17.53 -3.79
N GLU A 410 -8.99 -18.56 -3.30
CA GLU A 410 -9.55 -19.64 -4.12
C GLU A 410 -11.00 -19.90 -3.75
N ASN A 411 -11.89 -19.92 -4.75
CA ASN A 411 -13.29 -20.29 -4.59
C ASN A 411 -14.00 -19.51 -3.45
N GLY A 412 -13.69 -18.21 -3.32
CA GLY A 412 -14.27 -17.34 -2.30
C GLY A 412 -13.72 -17.56 -0.88
N LYS A 413 -12.52 -18.14 -0.73
CA LYS A 413 -11.89 -18.40 0.57
C LYS A 413 -10.41 -18.06 0.56
N LEU A 414 -9.90 -17.61 1.71
CA LEU A 414 -8.47 -17.53 1.97
C LEU A 414 -7.94 -18.89 2.40
N VAL A 415 -7.13 -19.52 1.56
CA VAL A 415 -6.45 -20.79 1.82
C VAL A 415 -5.04 -20.49 2.31
N HIS A 416 -4.79 -20.72 3.60
CA HIS A 416 -3.47 -20.48 4.21
C HIS A 416 -2.38 -21.32 3.53
N LYS A 417 -1.24 -20.69 3.25
CA LYS A 417 -0.06 -21.38 2.69
C LYS A 417 1.06 -21.50 3.70
N PHE A 418 1.46 -20.39 4.30
CA PHE A 418 2.49 -20.38 5.34
C PHE A 418 2.39 -19.11 6.18
N SER A 419 2.99 -19.18 7.37
CA SER A 419 3.19 -18.05 8.27
C SER A 419 4.67 -17.96 8.61
N ILE A 420 5.18 -16.74 8.74
CA ILE A 420 6.49 -16.45 9.31
C ILE A 420 6.26 -15.70 10.61
N ASP A 421 6.71 -16.27 11.72
CA ASP A 421 6.64 -15.66 13.04
C ASP A 421 7.85 -14.72 13.24
N PHE A 422 7.59 -13.42 13.15
CA PHE A 422 8.62 -12.39 13.29
C PHE A 422 9.10 -12.25 14.74
N ARG A 423 8.28 -12.63 15.74
CA ARG A 423 8.68 -12.68 17.16
C ARG A 423 9.66 -13.82 17.40
N ALA A 424 9.33 -15.03 16.96
CA ALA A 424 10.20 -16.20 17.12
C ALA A 424 11.56 -16.01 16.42
N LEU A 425 11.55 -15.37 15.25
CA LEU A 425 12.75 -15.04 14.48
C LEU A 425 13.45 -13.75 14.93
N LYS A 426 12.89 -13.05 15.92
CA LYS A 426 13.46 -11.82 16.50
C LYS A 426 13.72 -10.70 15.49
N LEU A 427 12.80 -10.52 14.54
CA LEU A 427 12.95 -9.56 13.45
C LEU A 427 12.39 -8.19 13.78
N GLY A 428 11.36 -8.10 14.62
CA GLY A 428 10.65 -6.87 14.95
C GLY A 428 9.18 -6.94 14.55
N HIS A 429 8.52 -5.79 14.41
CA HIS A 429 7.12 -5.69 14.00
C HIS A 429 7.04 -5.45 12.47
N PRO A 430 6.49 -6.38 11.68
CA PRO A 430 6.41 -6.24 10.21
C PRO A 430 5.29 -5.27 9.80
N HIS A 431 5.61 -4.28 8.95
CA HIS A 431 4.68 -3.26 8.48
C HIS A 431 4.46 -3.35 6.96
N GLN A 432 4.92 -2.38 6.14
CA GLN A 432 4.57 -2.33 4.71
C GLN A 432 5.33 -3.34 3.86
N MET A 433 4.62 -3.91 2.88
CA MET A 433 5.12 -4.89 1.91
C MET A 433 5.31 -4.25 0.53
N ARG A 434 6.41 -4.62 -0.15
CA ARG A 434 6.67 -4.34 -1.57
C ARG A 434 7.19 -5.57 -2.29
N PHE A 435 6.93 -5.70 -3.59
CA PHE A 435 7.29 -6.92 -4.32
C PHE A 435 8.45 -6.74 -5.28
N GLY A 436 9.23 -7.81 -5.47
CA GLY A 436 10.34 -7.88 -6.40
C GLY A 436 10.44 -9.23 -7.08
N ALA A 437 11.15 -9.27 -8.22
CA ALA A 437 11.48 -10.50 -8.92
C ALA A 437 12.78 -10.34 -9.71
N ASN A 438 13.50 -11.44 -9.91
CA ASN A 438 14.70 -11.47 -10.74
C ASN A 438 14.37 -11.12 -12.19
N ALA A 439 13.21 -11.58 -12.67
CA ALA A 439 12.78 -11.37 -14.05
C ALA A 439 12.64 -9.89 -14.42
N LEU A 440 12.42 -8.99 -13.46
CA LEU A 440 12.34 -7.55 -13.69
C LEU A 440 13.66 -6.96 -14.22
N TYR A 441 14.79 -7.56 -13.82
CA TYR A 441 16.13 -7.00 -14.07
C TYR A 441 17.02 -7.95 -14.90
N SER A 442 16.53 -9.15 -15.20
CA SER A 442 17.23 -10.17 -15.98
C SER A 442 17.35 -9.83 -17.48
N ALA A 443 16.65 -8.81 -17.96
CA ALA A 443 16.73 -8.33 -19.34
C ALA A 443 17.64 -7.09 -19.46
N ARG A 444 18.96 -7.28 -19.41
CA ARG A 444 19.89 -6.38 -20.12
C ARG A 444 20.99 -7.14 -20.86
N PRO A 445 21.25 -6.80 -22.13
CA PRO A 445 22.56 -7.04 -22.76
C PRO A 445 23.64 -6.36 -21.91
N ALA A 446 24.81 -6.96 -21.80
CA ALA A 446 25.97 -6.34 -21.17
C ALA A 446 26.15 -4.90 -21.67
N GLN A 447 26.17 -3.92 -20.76
CA GLN A 447 26.55 -2.57 -21.11
C GLN A 447 28.00 -2.59 -21.62
N PRO A 448 28.32 -1.96 -22.77
CA PRO A 448 29.68 -1.84 -23.25
C PRO A 448 30.41 -0.77 -22.45
N GLN A 449 30.77 -1.06 -21.20
CA GLN A 449 31.69 -0.23 -20.41
C GLN A 449 32.75 -1.00 -19.62
N ASP A 450 32.67 -2.33 -19.52
CA ASP A 450 33.69 -3.15 -18.83
C ASP A 450 34.86 -3.61 -19.72
N LYS A 451 35.15 -2.90 -20.83
CA LYS A 451 36.25 -3.25 -21.75
C LYS A 451 37.20 -2.12 -22.13
N LEU A 452 37.22 -1.03 -21.38
CA LEU A 452 38.19 0.05 -21.62
C LEU A 452 38.81 0.48 -20.30
N PHE A 453 39.66 -0.37 -19.72
CA PHE A 453 40.92 0.00 -19.03
C PHE A 453 41.70 -1.28 -18.75
N ALA A 454 42.24 -1.87 -19.80
CA ALA A 454 43.38 -2.76 -19.73
C ALA A 454 44.38 -2.30 -20.80
N GLU A 455 45.55 -1.88 -20.36
CA GLU A 455 46.80 -1.75 -21.13
C GLU A 455 46.84 -0.65 -22.21
N HIS A 456 47.31 0.55 -21.84
CA HIS A 456 48.66 1.04 -22.17
C HIS A 456 48.92 2.42 -21.57
#